data_AF-A0A916V6V2-F1
#
_entry.id   AF-A0A916V6V2-F1
#
_cell.length_a   1.000
_cell.length_b   1.000
_cell.length_c   1.000
_cell.angle_alpha   90.00
_cell.angle_beta   90.00
_cell.angle_gamma   90.00
#
_symmetry.space_group_name_H-M   'P 1'
#
loop_
_entity.id
_entity.type
_entity.pdbx_description
1 polymer ?
#
loop_
_entity_poly.entity_id
_entity_poly.type
_entity_poly.pdbx_seq_one_letter_code
_entity_poly.pdbx_strand_id
1 'polypeptide(L)' 'MANRVVPIEGIDPLNKDTIKKKVYPLSRDLYLAIPDKNSPEAKQFIEFVQSPQGQQLVEKAEFISIL' A
#
# COMPACT_ATOMS: atom_id res chain seq x y z
N MET A 1 -0.81 12.55 27.04
CA MET A 1 -1.92 11.65 26.65
C MET A 1 -1.34 10.63 25.68
N ALA A 2 -1.50 9.33 25.93
CA ALA A 2 -1.05 8.30 24.98
C ALA A 2 -2.09 8.16 23.87
N ASN A 3 -1.66 8.21 22.60
CA ASN A 3 -2.55 7.94 21.48
C ASN A 3 -2.95 6.46 21.50
N ARG A 4 -4.24 6.19 21.61
CA ARG A 4 -4.81 4.84 21.57
C ARG A 4 -5.38 4.58 20.19
N VAL A 5 -4.96 3.47 19.59
CA VAL A 5 -5.55 2.94 18.35
C VAL A 5 -6.92 2.32 18.68
N VAL A 6 -7.95 2.66 17.90
CA VAL A 6 -9.33 2.22 18.12
C VAL A 6 -9.76 1.31 16.96
N PRO A 7 -10.23 0.06 17.25
CA PRO A 7 -10.83 -0.79 16.23
C PRO A 7 -12.09 -0.18 15.62
N ILE A 8 -12.28 -0.36 14.31
CA ILE A 8 -13.52 0.02 13.62
C ILE A 8 -14.27 -1.27 13.29
N GLU A 9 -15.55 -1.35 13.67
CA GLU A 9 -16.39 -2.56 13.49
C GLU A 9 -15.78 -3.83 14.13
N GLY A 10 -14.99 -3.66 15.19
CA GLY A 10 -14.29 -4.76 15.85
C GLY A 10 -13.05 -5.27 15.13
N ILE A 11 -12.66 -4.63 14.02
CA ILE A 11 -11.49 -5.00 13.22
C ILE A 11 -10.29 -4.13 13.62
N ASP A 12 -9.16 -4.76 13.91
CA ASP A 12 -7.92 -4.10 14.29
C ASP A 12 -7.24 -3.43 13.07
N PRO A 13 -7.02 -2.09 13.06
CA PRO A 13 -6.27 -1.40 12.02
C PRO A 13 -4.83 -1.87 11.82
N LEU A 14 -4.23 -2.58 12.78
CA LEU A 14 -2.87 -3.11 12.65
C LEU A 14 -2.85 -4.47 11.93
N ASN A 15 -4.00 -5.09 11.71
CA ASN A 15 -4.11 -6.34 10.97
C ASN A 15 -4.03 -6.07 9.44
N LYS A 16 -2.79 -6.08 8.92
CA LYS A 16 -2.50 -5.85 7.49
C LYS A 16 -3.28 -6.77 6.54
N ASP A 17 -3.59 -8.00 6.95
CA ASP A 17 -4.36 -8.94 6.12
C ASP A 17 -5.79 -8.45 5.88
N THR A 18 -6.42 -7.86 6.90
CA THR A 18 -7.78 -7.30 6.75
C THR A 18 -7.79 -6.06 5.85
N ILE A 19 -6.71 -5.29 5.84
CA ILE A 19 -6.55 -4.14 4.95
C ILE A 19 -6.34 -4.59 3.51
N LYS A 20 -5.44 -5.56 3.28
CA LYS A 20 -5.20 -6.16 1.96
C LYS A 20 -6.46 -6.80 1.37
N LYS A 21 -7.28 -7.44 2.21
CA LYS A 21 -8.55 -8.08 1.83
C LYS A 21 -9.74 -7.11 1.74
N LYS A 22 -9.54 -5.81 1.94
CA LYS A 22 -10.61 -4.78 1.95
C LYS A 22 -11.70 -5.01 3.00
N VAL A 23 -11.36 -5.74 4.07
CA VAL A 23 -12.24 -5.98 5.21
C VAL A 23 -12.16 -4.85 6.22
N TYR A 24 -10.96 -4.29 6.46
CA TYR A 24 -10.84 -3.10 7.32
C TYR A 24 -11.42 -1.87 6.59
N PRO A 25 -12.43 -1.20 7.18
CA PRO A 25 -13.28 -0.25 6.45
C PRO A 25 -12.60 1.09 6.16
N LEU A 26 -11.50 1.42 6.84
CA LEU A 26 -10.78 2.68 6.67
C LEU A 26 -9.40 2.45 6.05
N SER A 27 -9.37 2.24 4.73
CA SER A 27 -8.15 2.15 3.95
C SER A 27 -8.35 2.77 2.57
N ARG A 28 -7.26 3.14 1.89
CA ARG A 28 -7.30 3.63 0.51
C ARG A 28 -6.17 3.00 -0.28
N ASP A 29 -6.46 2.67 -1.53
CA ASP A 29 -5.43 2.25 -2.48
C ASP A 29 -4.63 3.47 -2.95
N LEU A 30 -3.35 3.22 -3.22
CA LEU A 30 -2.48 4.17 -3.89
C LEU A 30 -2.20 3.64 -5.30
N TYR A 31 -2.73 4.34 -6.29
CA TYR A 31 -2.55 3.97 -7.70
C TYR A 31 -1.49 4.87 -8.35
N LEU A 32 -0.62 4.24 -9.14
CA LEU A 32 0.22 4.94 -10.13
C LEU A 32 -0.41 4.73 -11.50
N ALA A 33 -0.79 5.83 -12.16
CA ALA A 33 -1.36 5.79 -13.50
C ALA A 33 -0.33 6.32 -14.51
N ILE A 34 -0.15 5.58 -15.60
CA ILE A 34 0.66 6.00 -16.75
C ILE A 34 -0.20 5.92 -18.02
N PRO A 35 -0.01 6.82 -19.00
CA PRO A 35 -0.73 6.74 -20.27
C PRO A 35 -0.31 5.50 -21.06
N ASP A 36 -1.23 5.00 -21.91
CA ASP A 36 -0.96 3.85 -22.80
C ASP A 36 0.29 4.08 -23.66
N LYS A 37 0.46 5.30 -24.16
CA LYS A 37 1.70 5.75 -24.79
C LYS A 37 2.62 6.34 -23.71
N ASN A 38 3.57 5.55 -23.25
CA ASN A 38 4.58 5.94 -22.27
C ASN A 38 6.00 5.71 -22.81
N SER A 39 7.01 6.18 -22.05
CA SER A 39 8.42 5.92 -22.35
C SER A 39 8.88 4.60 -21.71
N PRO A 40 9.94 3.96 -22.21
CA PRO A 40 10.52 2.77 -21.59
C PRO A 40 10.90 3.00 -20.12
N GLU A 41 11.39 4.19 -19.76
CA GLU A 41 11.80 4.55 -18.40
C GLU A 41 10.60 4.61 -17.45
N ALA A 42 9.46 5.12 -17.91
CA ALA A 42 8.23 5.13 -17.12
C ALA A 42 7.78 3.68 -16.80
N LYS A 43 7.86 2.78 -17.78
CA LYS A 43 7.56 1.36 -17.58
C LYS A 43 8.52 0.71 -16.57
N GLN A 44 9.83 0.93 -16.74
CA GLN A 44 10.86 0.42 -15.81
C GLN A 44 10.65 0.93 -14.39
N PHE A 45 10.22 2.18 -14.23
CA PHE A 45 9.91 2.72 -12.91
C PHE A 45 8.72 2.02 -12.26
N ILE A 46 7.64 1.76 -12.99
CA ILE A 46 6.49 1.01 -12.46
C ILE A 46 6.89 -0.42 -12.08
N GLU A 47 7.67 -1.10 -12.92
CA GLU A 47 8.21 -2.43 -12.64
C GLU A 47 9.07 -2.43 -11.36
N PHE A 48 9.92 -1.41 -11.19
CA PHE A 48 10.70 -1.24 -9.96
C PHE A 48 9.82 -1.02 -8.74
N VAL A 49 8.83 -0.13 -8.79
CA VAL A 49 7.93 0.13 -7.66
C VAL A 49 7.18 -1.15 -7.24
N GLN A 50 6.80 -2.00 -8.19
CA GLN A 50 6.11 -3.27 -7.93
C GLN A 50 7.05 -4.44 -7.55
N SER A 51 8.36 -4.27 -7.72
CA SER A 51 9.36 -5.29 -7.36
C SER A 51 9.47 -5.51 -5.84
N PRO A 52 10.04 -6.63 -5.38
CA PRO A 52 10.32 -6.84 -3.95
C PRO A 52 11.12 -5.70 -3.31
N GLN A 53 12.11 -5.15 -4.01
CA GLN A 53 12.92 -4.04 -3.55
C GLN A 53 12.10 -2.75 -3.42
N GLY A 54 11.24 -2.47 -4.41
CA GLY A 54 10.33 -1.33 -4.36
C GLY A 54 9.34 -1.44 -3.18
N GLN A 55 8.80 -2.63 -2.94
CA GLN A 55 7.85 -2.87 -1.86
C GLN A 55 8.49 -2.86 -0.48
N GLN A 56 9.76 -3.23 -0.34
CA GLN A 56 10.51 -3.00 0.91
C GLN A 56 10.61 -1.51 1.25
N LEU A 57 10.73 -0.63 0.25
CA LEU A 57 10.70 0.81 0.47
C LEU A 57 9.32 1.31 0.89
N VAL A 58 8.25 0.73 0.35
CA VAL A 58 6.86 1.01 0.78
C VAL A 58 6.69 0.71 2.27
N GLU A 59 7.14 -0.47 2.72
CA GLU A 59 7.06 -0.83 4.15
C GLU A 59 7.94 0.04 5.03
N LYS A 60 9.15 0.37 4.57
CA LYS A 60 10.06 1.29 5.29
C LYS A 60 9.47 2.69 5.45
N ALA A 61 8.63 3.12 4.50
CA ALA A 61 7.89 4.37 4.56
C ALA A 61 6.58 4.26 5.36
N GLU A 62 6.38 3.16 6.10
CA GLU A 62 5.22 2.90 6.95
C GLU A 62 3.88 2.74 6.19
N PHE A 63 3.94 2.44 4.89
CA PHE A 63 2.80 2.00 4.10
C PHE A 63 2.69 0.47 4.09
N ILE A 64 1.57 -0.05 3.57
CA ILE A 64 1.33 -1.48 3.44
C ILE A 64 1.72 -1.92 2.03
N SER A 65 2.68 -2.85 1.94
CA SER A 65 3.09 -3.51 0.69
C SER A 65 1.92 -4.25 0.03
N ILE A 66 1.94 -4.32 -1.31
CA ILE A 66 1.00 -5.16 -2.08
C ILE A 66 1.47 -6.62 -2.23
N LEU A 67 2.76 -6.89 -1.99
CA LEU A 67 3.31 -8.25 -1.82
C LEU A 67 3.02 -8.74 -0.41
#